data_AF-A0A1Z4LU17-F1
#
_entry.id   AF-A0A1Z4LU17-F1
#
_cell.length_a   1.000
_cell.length_b   1.000
_cell.length_c   1.000
_cell.angle_alpha   90.00
_cell.angle_beta   90.00
_cell.angle_gamma   90.00
#
_symmetry.space_group_name_H-M   'P 1'
#
loop_
_entity.id
_entity.type
_entity.pdbx_description
1 polymer ?
#
loop_
_entity_poly.entity_id
_entity_poly.type
_entity_poly.pdbx_seq_one_letter_code
_entity_poly.pdbx_strand_id
1 'polypeptide(L)'
;MLSALADKLPSVLPDALEAAKSIQHEQYRAKALSALADKLPPELLPDALEAAKSIQHEQYRAKALSALADKLPSVLPDALEAAKSIQHEQYRAKALSALADKLPPKLLPDALEAAKSIQHEQYRAKALSALADKLPPELLPDALEAAKSIQHESNRANALSALADKLPPELLPDALEAAKSIQHEQYRANALSALALPLSEMPQDKLFTAWKSAFHHLSTRTRPNLLSDIENLVPVILSLGGEPAIIETATSIQKVARWWK
;
A
#
# COMPACT_ATOMS: atom_id res chain seq x y z
N MET A 1 -14.29 -27.17 13.22
CA MET A 1 -14.86 -28.53 13.06
C MET A 1 -15.81 -28.58 11.86
N LEU A 2 -16.84 -27.71 11.79
CA LEU A 2 -17.77 -27.65 10.65
C LEU A 2 -17.11 -27.33 9.29
N SER A 3 -16.17 -26.38 9.24
CA SER A 3 -15.48 -26.04 7.98
C SER A 3 -14.64 -27.19 7.40
N ALA A 4 -14.09 -28.06 8.25
CA ALA A 4 -13.28 -29.22 7.83
C ALA A 4 -14.14 -30.41 7.37
N LEU A 5 -15.39 -30.49 7.83
CA LEU A 5 -16.39 -31.46 7.36
C LEU A 5 -16.94 -31.07 5.99
N ALA A 6 -17.16 -29.76 5.77
CA ALA A 6 -17.59 -29.21 4.48
C ALA A 6 -16.63 -29.55 3.31
N ASP A 7 -15.32 -29.68 3.58
CA ASP A 7 -14.33 -30.06 2.55
C ASP A 7 -14.51 -31.48 2.02
N LYS A 8 -15.15 -32.36 2.80
CA LYS A 8 -15.28 -33.78 2.47
C LYS A 8 -16.67 -34.17 1.98
N LEU A 9 -17.69 -33.33 2.23
CA LEU A 9 -19.09 -33.61 1.96
C LEU A 9 -19.82 -32.33 1.53
N PRO A 10 -19.90 -32.02 0.21
CA PRO A 10 -20.60 -30.82 -0.27
C PRO A 10 -22.08 -30.75 0.17
N SER A 11 -22.69 -31.90 0.44
CA SER A 11 -24.07 -32.00 0.91
C SER A 11 -24.33 -31.37 2.28
N VAL A 12 -23.30 -31.12 3.10
CA VAL A 12 -23.47 -30.48 4.43
C VAL A 12 -23.30 -28.96 4.42
N LEU A 13 -23.03 -28.36 3.25
CA LEU A 13 -22.82 -26.91 3.13
C LEU A 13 -24.06 -26.07 3.51
N PRO A 14 -25.30 -26.46 3.17
CA PRO A 14 -26.49 -25.74 3.65
C PRO A 14 -26.59 -25.73 5.18
N ASP A 15 -26.41 -26.89 5.83
CA ASP A 15 -26.46 -27.01 7.29
C ASP A 15 -25.33 -26.23 7.97
N ALA A 16 -24.13 -26.25 7.37
CA ALA A 16 -23.00 -25.49 7.87
C ALA A 16 -23.23 -23.97 7.76
N LEU A 17 -23.89 -23.50 6.70
CA LEU A 17 -24.27 -22.11 6.54
C LEU A 17 -25.35 -21.71 7.56
N GLU A 18 -26.36 -22.56 7.80
CA GLU A 18 -27.39 -22.30 8.80
C GLU A 18 -26.83 -22.27 10.23
N ALA A 19 -25.89 -23.18 10.53
CA ALA A 19 -25.15 -23.16 11.77
C ALA A 19 -24.33 -21.86 11.91
N ALA A 20 -23.67 -21.40 10.84
CA ALA A 20 -22.93 -20.15 10.84
C ALA A 20 -23.84 -18.94 11.10
N LYS A 21 -25.02 -18.88 10.45
CA LYS A 21 -26.05 -17.84 10.65
C LYS A 21 -26.53 -17.77 12.10
N SER A 22 -26.67 -18.92 12.74
CA SER A 22 -27.17 -19.06 14.11
C SER A 22 -26.16 -18.67 15.22
N ILE A 23 -24.90 -18.41 14.86
CA ILE A 23 -23.87 -18.01 15.83
C ILE A 23 -24.20 -16.61 16.38
N GLN A 24 -24.45 -16.54 17.70
CA GLN A 24 -24.80 -15.28 18.38
C GLN A 24 -23.64 -14.29 18.43
N HIS A 25 -22.42 -14.77 18.67
CA HIS A 25 -21.26 -13.89 18.78
C HIS A 25 -20.72 -13.53 17.39
N GLU A 26 -20.91 -12.27 16.98
CA GLU A 26 -20.69 -11.82 15.60
C GLU A 26 -19.29 -12.08 15.05
N GLN A 27 -18.26 -12.01 15.89
CA GLN A 27 -16.90 -12.36 15.48
C GLN A 27 -16.79 -13.81 15.00
N TYR A 28 -17.44 -14.74 15.71
CA TYR A 28 -17.42 -16.16 15.35
C TYR A 28 -18.32 -16.43 14.15
N ARG A 29 -19.45 -15.71 14.04
CA ARG A 29 -20.30 -15.72 12.84
C ARG A 29 -19.52 -15.29 11.61
N ALA A 30 -18.84 -14.14 11.65
CA ALA A 30 -18.03 -13.66 10.54
C ALA A 30 -16.86 -14.61 10.20
N LYS A 31 -16.21 -15.21 11.21
CA LYS A 31 -15.17 -16.22 10.99
C LYS A 31 -15.75 -17.47 10.29
N ALA A 32 -16.93 -17.94 10.71
CA ALA A 32 -17.58 -19.09 10.09
C ALA A 32 -17.98 -18.79 8.64
N LEU A 33 -18.62 -17.64 8.38
CA LEU A 33 -18.95 -17.19 7.03
C LEU A 33 -17.72 -17.05 6.14
N SER A 34 -16.63 -16.45 6.66
CA SER A 34 -15.37 -16.33 5.91
C SER A 34 -14.76 -17.68 5.58
N ALA A 35 -14.84 -18.66 6.49
CA ALA A 35 -14.32 -20.00 6.28
C ALA A 35 -15.17 -20.83 5.29
N LEU A 36 -16.44 -20.46 5.11
CA LEU A 36 -17.34 -21.09 4.15
C LEU A 36 -17.25 -20.43 2.77
N ALA A 37 -16.87 -19.15 2.68
CA ALA A 37 -16.92 -18.34 1.46
C ALA A 37 -16.36 -19.05 0.21
N ASP A 38 -15.18 -19.66 0.29
CA ASP A 38 -14.55 -20.34 -0.84
C ASP A 38 -15.18 -21.68 -1.22
N LYS A 39 -16.00 -22.25 -0.33
CA LYS A 39 -16.58 -23.59 -0.44
C LYS A 39 -18.05 -23.56 -0.87
N LEU A 40 -18.72 -22.42 -0.72
CA LEU A 40 -20.15 -22.31 -1.01
C LEU A 40 -20.40 -22.43 -2.52
N PRO A 41 -21.34 -23.28 -2.96
CA PRO A 41 -21.80 -23.29 -4.33
C PRO A 41 -22.57 -21.99 -4.64
N PRO A 42 -22.69 -21.61 -5.92
CA PRO A 42 -23.38 -20.39 -6.33
C PRO A 42 -24.79 -20.24 -5.74
N GLU A 43 -25.53 -21.32 -5.53
CA GLU A 43 -26.90 -21.27 -4.99
C GLU A 43 -26.95 -20.79 -3.53
N LEU A 44 -25.89 -20.96 -2.75
CA LEU A 44 -25.83 -20.58 -1.32
C LEU A 44 -25.15 -19.22 -1.07
N LEU A 45 -24.55 -18.61 -2.10
CA LEU A 45 -23.88 -17.32 -1.99
C LEU A 45 -24.84 -16.16 -1.61
N PRO A 46 -26.09 -16.09 -2.12
CA PRO A 46 -27.04 -15.06 -1.71
C PRO A 46 -27.36 -15.09 -0.21
N ASP A 47 -27.60 -16.29 0.34
CA ASP A 47 -27.90 -16.48 1.76
C ASP A 47 -26.70 -16.12 2.65
N ALA A 48 -25.48 -16.49 2.21
CA ALA A 48 -24.26 -16.11 2.91
C ALA A 48 -24.00 -14.60 2.86
N LEU A 49 -24.36 -13.94 1.75
CA LEU A 49 -24.30 -12.49 1.61
C LEU A 49 -25.28 -11.81 2.56
N GLU A 50 -26.53 -12.26 2.63
CA GLU A 50 -27.52 -11.72 3.57
C GLU A 50 -27.04 -11.89 5.02
N ALA A 51 -26.53 -13.07 5.36
CA ALA A 51 -25.93 -13.35 6.66
C ALA A 51 -24.76 -12.40 6.97
N ALA A 52 -23.88 -12.16 6.00
CA ALA A 52 -22.77 -11.22 6.16
C ALA A 52 -23.26 -9.77 6.34
N LYS A 53 -24.26 -9.33 5.57
CA LYS A 53 -24.88 -7.99 5.68
C LYS A 53 -25.57 -7.76 7.02
N SER A 54 -26.15 -8.81 7.61
CA SER A 54 -26.83 -8.74 8.91
C SER A 54 -25.89 -8.55 10.11
N ILE A 55 -24.58 -8.72 9.93
CA ILE A 55 -23.58 -8.45 10.98
C ILE A 55 -23.57 -6.95 11.29
N GLN A 56 -23.80 -6.61 12.56
CA GLN A 56 -23.88 -5.22 13.01
C GLN A 56 -22.50 -4.61 13.15
N HIS A 57 -21.56 -5.32 13.78
CA HIS A 57 -20.20 -4.83 13.97
C HIS A 57 -19.44 -4.74 12.64
N GLU A 58 -19.06 -3.52 12.25
CA GLU A 58 -18.61 -3.18 10.89
C GLU A 58 -17.34 -3.91 10.49
N GLN A 59 -16.39 -4.08 11.43
CA GLN A 59 -15.17 -4.87 11.20
C GLN A 59 -15.49 -6.32 10.81
N TYR A 60 -16.43 -6.96 11.51
CA TYR A 60 -16.78 -8.36 11.27
C TYR A 60 -17.59 -8.50 9.99
N ARG A 61 -18.48 -7.53 9.71
CA ARG A 61 -19.20 -7.42 8.43
C ARG A 61 -18.22 -7.27 7.26
N ALA A 62 -17.31 -6.30 7.31
CA ALA A 62 -16.33 -6.07 6.25
C ALA A 62 -15.44 -7.30 6.01
N LYS A 63 -15.05 -8.02 7.08
CA LYS A 63 -14.30 -9.27 6.95
C LYS A 63 -15.09 -10.36 6.24
N ALA A 64 -16.36 -10.57 6.62
CA ALA A 64 -17.21 -11.58 5.98
C ALA A 64 -17.50 -11.24 4.52
N LEU A 65 -17.82 -9.97 4.22
CA LEU A 65 -18.07 -9.50 2.86
C LEU A 65 -16.81 -9.56 1.97
N SER A 66 -15.64 -9.22 2.52
CA SER A 66 -14.36 -9.34 1.81
C SER A 66 -14.04 -10.79 1.44
N ALA A 67 -14.35 -11.75 2.30
CA ALA A 67 -14.18 -13.18 1.99
C ALA A 67 -15.14 -13.65 0.88
N LEU A 68 -16.40 -13.20 0.89
CA LEU A 68 -17.37 -13.55 -0.15
C LEU A 68 -17.05 -12.92 -1.51
N ALA A 69 -16.32 -11.81 -1.54
CA ALA A 69 -16.01 -11.09 -2.78
C ALA A 69 -15.22 -11.90 -3.81
N ASP A 70 -14.47 -12.94 -3.38
CA ASP A 70 -13.72 -13.80 -4.31
C ASP A 70 -14.65 -14.66 -5.18
N LYS A 71 -15.82 -15.02 -4.66
CA LYS A 71 -16.84 -15.82 -5.38
C LYS A 71 -17.97 -14.95 -5.94
N LEU A 72 -18.23 -13.81 -5.32
CA LEU A 72 -19.31 -12.91 -5.69
C LEU A 72 -18.80 -11.47 -5.82
N PRO A 73 -18.08 -11.12 -6.91
CA PRO A 73 -17.53 -9.77 -7.10
C PRO A 73 -18.57 -8.64 -7.05
N SER A 74 -19.86 -8.95 -7.29
CA SER A 74 -20.96 -7.99 -7.16
C SER A 74 -21.15 -7.45 -5.73
N VAL A 75 -20.57 -8.08 -4.71
CA VAL A 75 -20.63 -7.61 -3.30
C VAL A 75 -19.54 -6.61 -2.94
N LEU A 76 -18.58 -6.36 -3.84
CA LEU A 76 -17.47 -5.43 -3.58
C LEU A 76 -17.91 -4.01 -3.21
N PRO A 77 -18.96 -3.42 -3.83
CA PRO A 77 -19.49 -2.13 -3.38
C PRO A 77 -19.97 -2.17 -1.93
N ASP A 78 -20.72 -3.21 -1.54
CA ASP A 78 -21.21 -3.37 -0.17
C ASP A 78 -20.07 -3.62 0.82
N ALA A 79 -19.06 -4.40 0.41
CA ALA A 79 -17.87 -4.67 1.21
C ALA A 79 -17.05 -3.39 1.45
N LEU A 80 -16.90 -2.57 0.41
CA LEU A 80 -16.21 -1.28 0.49
C LEU A 80 -16.99 -0.30 1.36
N GLU A 81 -18.31 -0.23 1.23
CA GLU A 81 -19.14 0.63 2.09
C GLU A 81 -19.08 0.17 3.56
N ALA A 82 -19.13 -1.13 3.81
CA ALA A 82 -18.90 -1.68 5.15
C ALA A 82 -17.51 -1.29 5.69
N ALA A 83 -16.46 -1.40 4.88
CA ALA A 83 -15.11 -0.97 5.27
C ALA A 83 -15.04 0.52 5.59
N LYS A 84 -15.65 1.38 4.77
CA LYS A 84 -15.74 2.83 4.98
C LYS A 84 -16.45 3.20 6.29
N SER A 85 -17.50 2.45 6.64
CA SER A 85 -18.31 2.68 7.85
C SER A 85 -17.60 2.32 9.17
N ILE A 86 -16.47 1.62 9.13
CA ILE A 86 -15.73 1.22 10.33
C ILE A 86 -15.18 2.45 11.05
N GLN A 87 -15.66 2.67 12.28
CA GLN A 87 -15.22 3.80 13.13
C GLN A 87 -13.77 3.67 13.60
N HIS A 88 -13.35 2.46 13.99
CA HIS A 88 -12.00 2.23 14.48
C HIS A 88 -11.00 2.15 13.30
N GLU A 89 -10.19 3.19 13.14
CA GLU A 89 -9.37 3.41 11.94
C GLU A 89 -8.40 2.26 11.61
N GLN A 90 -7.83 1.60 12.62
CA GLN A 90 -6.99 0.42 12.39
C GLN A 90 -7.76 -0.68 11.64
N TYR A 91 -9.03 -0.89 12.00
CA TYR A 91 -9.87 -1.91 11.39
C TYR A 91 -10.36 -1.48 10.01
N ARG A 92 -10.63 -0.17 9.83
CA ARG A 92 -10.91 0.42 8.52
C ARG A 92 -9.75 0.20 7.55
N ALA A 93 -8.52 0.53 7.95
CA ALA A 93 -7.32 0.29 7.15
C ALA A 93 -7.14 -1.20 6.81
N LYS A 94 -7.30 -2.09 7.80
CA LYS A 94 -7.22 -3.54 7.57
C LYS A 94 -8.28 -4.04 6.58
N ALA A 95 -9.50 -3.52 6.65
CA ALA A 95 -10.56 -3.87 5.72
C ALA A 95 -10.28 -3.37 4.30
N LEU A 96 -9.82 -2.11 4.15
CA LEU A 96 -9.39 -1.58 2.85
C LEU A 96 -8.23 -2.39 2.26
N SER A 97 -7.23 -2.75 3.07
CA SER A 97 -6.12 -3.60 2.60
C SER A 97 -6.59 -4.98 2.14
N ALA A 98 -7.55 -5.60 2.83
CA ALA A 98 -8.10 -6.89 2.44
C ALA A 98 -8.95 -6.83 1.16
N LEU A 99 -9.48 -5.65 0.81
CA LEU A 99 -10.25 -5.43 -0.41
C LEU A 99 -9.37 -5.02 -1.60
N ALA A 100 -8.19 -4.44 -1.37
CA ALA A 100 -7.37 -3.81 -2.40
C ALA A 100 -7.18 -4.69 -3.66
N ASP A 101 -6.76 -5.94 -3.51
CA ASP A 101 -6.53 -6.87 -4.62
C ASP A 101 -7.80 -7.26 -5.40
N LYS A 102 -8.98 -7.02 -4.82
CA LYS A 102 -10.27 -7.46 -5.35
C LYS A 102 -11.03 -6.32 -6.02
N LEU A 103 -10.68 -5.06 -5.73
CA LEU A 103 -11.45 -3.91 -6.18
C LEU A 103 -11.28 -3.67 -7.69
N PRO A 104 -12.37 -3.63 -8.48
CA PRO A 104 -12.30 -3.21 -9.87
C PRO A 104 -11.98 -1.71 -9.97
N PRO A 105 -11.41 -1.25 -11.11
CA PRO A 105 -11.00 0.15 -11.29
C PRO A 105 -12.05 1.19 -10.89
N LYS A 106 -13.33 0.92 -11.18
CA LYS A 106 -14.46 1.81 -10.84
C LYS A 106 -14.65 2.08 -9.34
N LEU A 107 -14.12 1.24 -8.44
CA LEU A 107 -14.24 1.39 -6.98
C LEU A 107 -12.96 1.90 -6.32
N LEU A 108 -11.86 2.00 -7.07
CA LEU A 108 -10.59 2.48 -6.53
C LEU A 108 -10.62 3.97 -6.11
N PRO A 109 -11.34 4.89 -6.80
CA PRO A 109 -11.47 6.26 -6.31
C PRO A 109 -12.08 6.33 -4.90
N ASP A 110 -13.15 5.58 -4.65
CA ASP A 110 -13.82 5.53 -3.36
C ASP A 110 -12.94 4.90 -2.27
N ALA A 111 -12.17 3.86 -2.63
CA ALA A 111 -11.23 3.23 -1.72
C ALA A 111 -10.05 4.13 -1.37
N LEU A 112 -9.53 4.88 -2.35
CA LEU A 112 -8.49 5.88 -2.13
C LEU A 112 -8.99 7.01 -1.23
N GLU A 113 -10.21 7.52 -1.45
CA GLU A 113 -10.81 8.53 -0.59
C GLU A 113 -11.02 8.01 0.84
N ALA A 114 -11.46 6.77 0.98
CA ALA A 114 -11.56 6.11 2.28
C ALA A 114 -10.19 6.02 2.98
N ALA A 115 -9.13 5.67 2.25
CA ALA A 115 -7.76 5.65 2.78
C ALA A 115 -7.29 7.05 3.21
N LYS A 116 -7.54 8.08 2.38
CA LYS A 116 -7.22 9.48 2.66
C LYS A 116 -7.92 10.00 3.92
N SER A 117 -9.16 9.56 4.16
CA SER A 117 -9.97 9.98 5.33
C SER A 117 -9.47 9.43 6.67
N ILE A 118 -8.50 8.51 6.68
CA ILE A 118 -7.88 7.99 7.89
C ILE A 118 -6.98 9.04 8.53
N GLN A 119 -7.30 9.40 9.77
CA GLN A 119 -6.59 10.42 10.53
C GLN A 119 -5.28 9.88 11.12
N HIS A 120 -5.31 8.67 11.68
CA HIS A 120 -4.12 8.03 12.23
C HIS A 120 -3.17 7.61 11.10
N GLU A 121 -2.09 8.37 10.96
CA GLU A 121 -1.19 8.32 9.80
C GLU A 121 -0.59 6.95 9.51
N GLN A 122 -0.29 6.15 10.54
CA GLN A 122 0.20 4.77 10.34
C GLN A 122 -0.83 3.90 9.61
N TYR A 123 -2.13 4.09 9.91
CA TYR A 123 -3.21 3.34 9.28
C TYR A 123 -3.53 3.88 7.89
N ARG A 124 -3.42 5.21 7.70
CA ARG A 124 -3.48 5.83 6.37
C ARG A 124 -2.39 5.30 5.46
N ALA A 125 -1.14 5.29 5.91
CA ALA A 125 0.00 4.75 5.16
C ALA A 125 -0.23 3.29 4.79
N LYS A 126 -0.67 2.45 5.72
CA LYS A 126 -0.98 1.03 5.45
C LYS A 126 -2.07 0.85 4.40
N ALA A 127 -3.13 1.65 4.45
CA ALA A 127 -4.21 1.60 3.45
C ALA A 127 -3.72 2.05 2.07
N LEU A 128 -2.96 3.16 2.01
CA LEU A 128 -2.35 3.65 0.76
C LEU A 128 -1.39 2.61 0.16
N SER A 129 -0.51 2.02 0.97
CA SER A 129 0.44 1.00 0.51
C SER A 129 -0.27 -0.23 -0.05
N ALA A 130 -1.38 -0.65 0.54
CA ALA A 130 -2.15 -1.79 0.02
C ALA A 130 -2.84 -1.47 -1.31
N LEU A 131 -3.26 -0.22 -1.53
CA LEU A 131 -3.89 0.21 -2.77
C LEU A 131 -2.88 0.48 -3.90
N ALA A 132 -1.63 0.80 -3.57
CA ALA A 132 -0.61 1.30 -4.51
C ALA A 132 -0.53 0.49 -5.81
N ASP A 133 -0.42 -0.83 -5.73
CA ASP A 133 -0.29 -1.72 -6.90
C ASP A 133 -1.55 -1.79 -7.78
N LYS A 134 -2.67 -1.27 -7.29
CA LYS A 134 -3.98 -1.36 -7.95
C LYS A 134 -4.42 -0.05 -8.56
N LEU A 135 -3.85 1.07 -8.09
CA LEU A 135 -4.23 2.38 -8.54
C LEU A 135 -3.88 2.57 -10.02
N PRO A 136 -4.86 2.95 -10.87
CA PRO A 136 -4.58 3.31 -12.24
C PRO A 136 -3.87 4.68 -12.29
N PRO A 137 -3.18 5.00 -13.40
CA PRO A 137 -2.35 6.20 -13.51
C PRO A 137 -3.06 7.50 -13.12
N GLU A 138 -4.35 7.63 -13.42
CA GLU A 138 -5.16 8.80 -13.10
C GLU A 138 -5.35 9.05 -11.59
N LEU A 139 -5.17 8.04 -10.72
CA LEU A 139 -5.30 8.18 -9.26
C LEU A 139 -3.96 8.32 -8.53
N LEU A 140 -2.84 8.12 -9.22
CA LEU A 140 -1.51 8.21 -8.61
C LEU A 140 -1.14 9.63 -8.14
N PRO A 141 -1.53 10.74 -8.80
CA PRO A 141 -1.31 12.08 -8.27
C PRO A 141 -1.96 12.28 -6.88
N ASP A 142 -3.21 11.84 -6.73
CA ASP A 142 -3.96 11.95 -5.47
C ASP A 142 -3.36 11.07 -4.37
N ALA A 143 -2.91 9.87 -4.72
CA ALA A 143 -2.24 8.97 -3.79
C ALA A 143 -0.87 9.48 -3.34
N LEU A 144 -0.11 10.09 -4.26
CA LEU A 144 1.16 10.74 -3.95
C LEU A 144 0.94 11.94 -3.02
N GLU A 145 -0.08 12.77 -3.28
CA GLU A 145 -0.42 13.88 -2.39
C GLU A 145 -0.85 13.39 -0.99
N ALA A 146 -1.63 12.32 -0.94
CA ALA A 146 -1.98 11.68 0.33
C ALA A 146 -0.75 11.17 1.09
N ALA A 147 0.22 10.56 0.39
CA ALA A 147 1.49 10.13 0.98
C ALA A 147 2.31 11.32 1.50
N LYS A 148 2.42 12.39 0.71
CA LYS A 148 3.11 13.64 1.07
C LYS A 148 2.52 14.30 2.32
N SER A 149 1.20 14.27 2.47
CA SER A 149 0.48 14.87 3.61
C SER A 149 0.76 14.21 4.96
N ILE A 150 1.38 13.02 4.98
CA ILE A 150 1.74 12.31 6.21
C ILE A 150 2.89 13.03 6.92
N GLN A 151 2.67 13.42 8.17
CA GLN A 151 3.64 14.16 8.97
C GLN A 151 4.69 13.23 9.60
N HIS A 152 4.26 12.08 10.14
CA HIS A 152 5.16 11.10 10.72
C HIS A 152 6.04 10.48 9.62
N GLU A 153 7.31 10.85 9.62
CA GLU A 153 8.25 10.57 8.54
C GLU A 153 8.38 9.09 8.17
N SER A 154 8.35 8.19 9.16
CA SER A 154 8.37 6.74 8.88
C SER A 154 7.14 6.29 8.07
N ASN A 155 5.97 6.84 8.38
CA ASN A 155 4.72 6.50 7.69
C ASN A 155 4.71 7.12 6.27
N ARG A 156 5.24 8.34 6.12
CA ARG A 156 5.43 8.99 4.82
C ARG A 156 6.38 8.18 3.94
N ALA A 157 7.53 7.77 4.48
CA ALA A 157 8.51 6.93 3.78
C ALA A 157 7.89 5.62 3.30
N ASN A 158 7.13 4.93 4.15
CA ASN A 158 6.46 3.68 3.79
C ASN A 158 5.43 3.87 2.66
N ALA A 159 4.64 4.95 2.72
CA ALA A 159 3.67 5.25 1.66
C ALA A 159 4.36 5.62 0.34
N LEU A 160 5.40 6.45 0.38
CA LEU A 160 6.20 6.80 -0.81
C LEU A 160 6.87 5.55 -1.43
N SER A 161 7.44 4.68 -0.60
CA SER A 161 8.11 3.46 -1.06
C SER A 161 7.14 2.52 -1.75
N ALA A 162 5.91 2.38 -1.24
CA ALA A 162 4.89 1.55 -1.87
C ALA A 162 4.41 2.10 -3.22
N LEU A 163 4.43 3.43 -3.40
CA LEU A 163 4.03 4.06 -4.67
C LEU A 163 5.16 4.07 -5.71
N ALA A 164 6.44 3.99 -5.29
CA ALA A 164 7.61 4.28 -6.11
C ALA A 164 7.58 3.62 -7.50
N ASP A 165 7.42 2.29 -7.56
CA ASP A 165 7.43 1.51 -8.80
C ASP A 165 6.14 1.65 -9.64
N LYS A 166 5.18 2.44 -9.17
CA LYS A 166 3.90 2.69 -9.86
C LYS A 166 3.84 4.09 -10.44
N LEU A 167 4.65 5.01 -9.93
CA LEU A 167 4.62 6.41 -10.34
C LEU A 167 5.12 6.55 -11.79
N PRO A 168 4.35 7.22 -12.67
CA PRO A 168 4.83 7.58 -13.99
C PRO A 168 5.97 8.62 -13.89
N PRO A 169 6.82 8.74 -14.93
CA PRO A 169 7.98 9.65 -14.91
C PRO A 169 7.67 11.10 -14.55
N GLU A 170 6.44 11.56 -14.83
CA GLU A 170 5.97 12.92 -14.53
C GLU A 170 5.82 13.18 -13.02
N LEU A 171 5.59 12.14 -12.21
CA LEU A 171 5.37 12.26 -10.75
C LEU A 171 6.63 11.94 -9.91
N LEU A 172 7.64 11.30 -10.52
CA LEU A 172 8.87 10.93 -9.82
C LEU A 172 9.66 12.12 -9.23
N PRO A 173 9.75 13.30 -9.88
CA PRO A 173 10.38 14.47 -9.27
C PRO A 173 9.71 14.93 -7.98
N ASP A 174 8.37 14.90 -7.94
CA ASP A 174 7.59 15.29 -6.76
C ASP A 174 7.75 14.28 -5.62
N ALA A 175 7.81 12.99 -5.95
CA ALA A 175 8.10 11.93 -4.98
C ALA A 175 9.53 12.02 -4.43
N LEU A 176 10.51 12.36 -5.27
CA LEU A 176 11.90 12.60 -4.86
C LEU A 176 12.02 13.81 -3.93
N GLU A 177 11.30 14.89 -4.20
CA GLU A 177 11.21 16.06 -3.30
C GLU A 177 10.64 15.66 -1.93
N ALA A 178 9.56 14.87 -1.93
CA ALA A 178 8.96 14.37 -0.70
C ALA A 178 9.92 13.45 0.08
N ALA A 179 10.63 12.55 -0.60
CA ALA A 179 11.59 11.64 0.00
C ALA A 179 12.79 12.41 0.60
N LYS A 180 13.40 13.34 -0.15
CA LYS A 180 14.57 14.09 0.34
C LYS A 180 14.25 15.04 1.50
N SER A 181 12.98 15.45 1.63
CA SER A 181 12.51 16.29 2.75
C SER A 181 12.47 15.56 4.10
N ILE A 182 12.52 14.22 4.10
CA ILE A 182 12.53 13.40 5.33
C ILE A 182 13.83 13.64 6.11
N GLN A 183 13.71 14.04 7.37
CA GLN A 183 14.86 14.37 8.21
C GLN A 183 15.53 13.13 8.79
N HIS A 184 14.74 12.18 9.28
CA HIS A 184 15.26 10.94 9.82
C HIS A 184 15.94 10.11 8.74
N GLU A 185 17.25 9.87 8.91
CA GLU A 185 18.13 9.25 7.93
C GLU A 185 17.58 7.92 7.40
N GLN A 186 17.26 6.98 8.30
CA GLN A 186 16.79 5.66 7.90
C GLN A 186 15.50 5.70 7.07
N TYR A 187 14.57 6.62 7.38
CA TYR A 187 13.30 6.72 6.66
C TYR A 187 13.50 7.39 5.30
N ARG A 188 14.39 8.38 5.21
CA ARG A 188 14.80 8.99 3.95
C ARG A 188 15.48 7.97 3.03
N ALA A 189 16.47 7.25 3.56
CA ALA A 189 17.20 6.21 2.85
C ALA A 189 16.24 5.17 2.25
N ASN A 190 15.28 4.68 3.04
CA ASN A 190 14.27 3.74 2.57
C ASN A 190 13.45 4.30 1.39
N ALA A 191 12.97 5.54 1.49
CA ALA A 191 12.19 6.16 0.42
C ALA A 191 13.03 6.43 -0.84
N LEU A 192 14.28 6.89 -0.68
CA LEU A 192 15.21 7.13 -1.80
C LEU A 192 15.59 5.82 -2.50
N SER A 193 15.83 4.76 -1.73
CA SER A 193 16.13 3.43 -2.26
C SER A 193 15.00 2.89 -3.14
N ALA A 194 13.76 3.01 -2.65
CA ALA A 194 12.58 2.60 -3.42
C ALA A 194 12.40 3.41 -4.70
N LEU A 195 12.71 4.72 -4.68
CA LEU A 195 12.61 5.57 -5.87
C LEU A 195 13.79 5.41 -6.85
N ALA A 196 14.91 4.80 -6.44
CA ALA A 196 16.14 4.80 -7.22
C ALA A 196 15.99 4.11 -8.58
N LEU A 197 15.32 2.95 -8.62
CA LEU A 197 15.06 2.23 -9.87
C LEU A 197 14.09 3.01 -10.79
N PRO A 198 12.89 3.42 -10.35
CA PRO A 198 12.00 4.25 -11.16
C PRO A 198 12.65 5.53 -11.69
N LEU A 199 13.44 6.21 -10.86
CA LEU A 199 14.19 7.41 -11.28
C LEU A 199 15.21 7.07 -12.39
N SER A 200 15.90 5.94 -12.28
CA SER A 200 16.90 5.52 -13.27
C SER A 200 16.32 5.24 -14.66
N GLU A 201 15.01 4.97 -14.75
CA GLU A 201 14.28 4.70 -15.99
C GLU A 201 13.70 5.97 -16.64
N MET A 202 13.82 7.13 -15.99
CA MET A 202 13.38 8.40 -16.54
C MET A 202 14.18 8.82 -17.79
N PRO A 203 13.59 9.63 -18.69
CA PRO A 203 14.35 10.33 -19.72
C PRO A 203 15.54 11.10 -19.13
N GLN A 204 16.70 10.98 -19.76
CA GLN A 204 17.99 11.49 -19.25
C GLN A 204 17.97 12.99 -18.90
N ASP A 205 17.31 13.82 -19.71
CA ASP A 205 17.17 15.26 -19.49
C ASP A 205 16.38 15.58 -18.21
N LYS A 206 15.26 14.88 -18.00
CA LYS A 206 14.45 14.99 -16.78
C LYS A 206 15.20 14.43 -15.57
N LEU A 207 15.85 13.28 -15.72
CA LEU A 207 16.62 12.64 -14.65
C LEU A 207 17.75 13.54 -14.17
N PHE A 208 18.54 14.11 -15.08
CA PHE A 208 19.64 15.00 -14.74
C PHE A 208 19.16 16.26 -14.01
N THR A 209 18.02 16.82 -14.43
CA THR A 209 17.40 17.99 -13.77
C THR A 209 16.96 17.66 -12.34
N ALA A 210 16.25 16.53 -12.16
CA ALA A 210 15.81 16.06 -10.85
C ALA A 210 17.00 15.74 -9.93
N TRP A 211 18.01 15.04 -10.46
CA TRP A 211 19.25 14.72 -9.76
C TRP A 211 19.97 15.98 -9.26
N LYS A 212 20.18 16.98 -10.12
CA LYS A 212 20.87 18.22 -9.75
C LYS A 212 20.16 18.95 -8.59
N SER A 213 18.83 19.03 -8.65
CA SER A 213 18.02 19.62 -7.57
C SER A 213 18.10 18.83 -6.27
N ALA A 214 17.99 17.50 -6.35
CA ALA A 214 18.05 16.63 -5.18
C ALA A 214 19.44 16.62 -4.54
N PHE A 215 20.50 16.49 -5.34
CA PHE A 215 21.87 16.41 -4.85
C PHE A 215 22.29 17.68 -4.11
N HIS A 216 21.87 18.87 -4.58
CA HIS A 216 22.15 20.11 -3.86
C HIS A 216 21.59 20.07 -2.43
N HIS A 217 20.35 19.63 -2.25
CA HIS A 217 19.73 19.49 -0.94
C HIS A 217 20.39 18.39 -0.08
N LEU A 218 20.70 17.24 -0.66
CA LEU A 218 21.35 16.15 0.08
C LEU A 218 22.77 16.55 0.53
N SER A 219 23.48 17.34 -0.27
CA SER A 219 24.84 17.81 0.01
C SER A 219 24.96 18.73 1.23
N THR A 220 23.86 19.34 1.67
CA THR A 220 23.85 20.18 2.89
C THR A 220 23.71 19.37 4.18
N ARG A 221 23.52 18.04 4.09
CA ARG A 221 23.39 17.15 5.25
C ARG A 221 24.75 16.79 5.83
N THR A 222 24.75 16.13 6.99
CA THR A 222 25.97 15.59 7.59
C THR A 222 26.63 14.58 6.64
N ARG A 223 27.95 14.43 6.77
CA ARG A 223 28.70 13.50 5.92
C ARG A 223 28.16 12.06 5.94
N PRO A 224 27.86 11.44 7.10
CA PRO A 224 27.28 10.09 7.11
C PRO A 224 25.96 10.01 6.33
N ASN A 225 25.07 11.01 6.53
CA ASN A 225 23.78 11.05 5.86
C ASN A 225 23.93 11.19 4.35
N LEU A 226 24.81 12.08 3.88
CA LEU A 226 25.08 12.25 2.45
C LEU A 226 25.63 10.96 1.83
N LEU A 227 26.52 10.25 2.52
CA LEU A 227 27.07 8.98 2.02
C LEU A 227 25.99 7.90 1.93
N SER A 228 25.13 7.80 2.94
CA SER A 228 23.96 6.91 2.96
C SER A 228 22.99 7.24 1.82
N ASP A 229 22.70 8.52 1.59
CA ASP A 229 21.83 8.97 0.50
C ASP A 229 22.43 8.65 -0.88
N ILE A 230 23.74 8.85 -1.08
CA ILE A 230 24.47 8.52 -2.32
C ILE A 230 24.44 7.00 -2.58
N GLU A 231 24.64 6.18 -1.56
CA GLU A 231 24.60 4.71 -1.66
C GLU A 231 23.24 4.23 -2.20
N ASN A 232 22.15 4.78 -1.66
CA ASN A 232 20.80 4.42 -2.10
C ASN A 232 20.46 4.90 -3.52
N LEU A 233 21.19 5.90 -4.05
CA LEU A 233 20.97 6.47 -5.38
C LEU A 233 21.98 5.98 -6.43
N VAL A 234 22.74 4.91 -6.15
CA VAL A 234 23.64 4.28 -7.13
C VAL A 234 22.96 3.97 -8.48
N PRO A 235 21.71 3.45 -8.54
CA PRO A 235 21.02 3.23 -9.82
C PRO A 235 20.88 4.52 -10.66
N VAL A 236 20.66 5.66 -10.01
CA VAL A 236 20.56 6.97 -10.68
C VAL A 236 21.92 7.41 -11.21
N ILE A 237 22.99 7.24 -10.42
CA ILE A 237 24.37 7.56 -10.85
C ILE A 237 24.78 6.70 -12.04
N LEU A 238 24.45 5.40 -11.99
CA LEU A 238 24.68 4.45 -13.07
C LEU A 238 23.94 4.86 -14.35
N SER A 239 22.68 5.24 -14.23
CA SER A 239 21.88 5.67 -15.39
C SER A 239 22.42 6.97 -16.00
N LEU A 240 22.89 7.92 -15.19
CA LEU A 240 23.40 9.21 -15.68
C LEU A 240 24.78 9.15 -16.34
N GLY A 241 25.66 8.24 -15.93
CA GLY A 241 27.05 8.24 -16.42
C GLY A 241 27.76 6.90 -16.45
N GLY A 242 27.01 5.80 -16.33
CA GLY A 242 27.54 4.44 -16.38
C GLY A 242 28.46 4.09 -15.21
N GLU A 243 29.17 2.97 -15.35
CA GLU A 243 30.20 2.54 -14.38
C GLU A 243 31.28 3.61 -14.11
N PRO A 244 31.75 4.39 -15.11
CA PRO A 244 32.72 5.46 -14.84
C PRO A 244 32.24 6.48 -13.81
N ALA A 245 30.96 6.86 -13.84
CA ALA A 245 30.40 7.82 -12.88
C ALA A 245 30.35 7.27 -11.45
N ILE A 246 30.10 5.97 -11.28
CA ILE A 246 30.17 5.31 -9.95
C ILE A 246 31.60 5.35 -9.43
N ILE A 247 32.57 4.95 -10.26
CA ILE A 247 34.00 4.92 -9.89
C ILE A 247 34.49 6.32 -9.54
N GLU A 248 34.13 7.34 -10.33
CA GLU A 248 34.51 8.72 -10.10
C GLU A 248 33.88 9.28 -8.82
N THR A 249 32.60 8.95 -8.55
CA THR A 249 31.92 9.32 -7.29
C THR A 249 32.63 8.71 -6.09
N ALA A 250 32.90 7.40 -6.10
CA ALA A 250 33.60 6.71 -5.02
C ALA A 250 35.02 7.26 -4.81
N THR A 251 35.75 7.51 -5.91
CA THR A 251 37.10 8.09 -5.88
C THR A 251 37.08 9.50 -5.29
N SER A 252 36.10 10.32 -5.65
CA SER A 252 35.93 11.68 -5.12
C SER A 252 35.64 11.68 -3.62
N ILE A 253 34.76 10.79 -3.17
CA ILE A 253 34.47 10.57 -1.74
C ILE A 253 35.75 10.19 -0.98
N GLN A 254 36.54 9.24 -1.50
CA GLN A 254 37.79 8.81 -0.88
C GLN A 254 38.86 9.91 -0.86
N LYS A 255 38.98 10.71 -1.91
CA LYS A 255 39.92 11.85 -1.96
C LYS A 255 39.58 12.89 -0.90
N VAL A 256 38.31 13.30 -0.80
CA VAL A 256 37.85 14.24 0.23
C VAL A 256 38.07 13.65 1.61
N ALA A 257 37.77 12.37 1.83
CA ALA A 257 38.01 11.70 3.10
C ALA A 257 39.46 11.79 3.60
N ARG A 258 40.43 11.81 2.68
CA ARG A 258 41.87 11.90 3.01
C ARG A 258 42.32 13.31 3.43
N TRP A 259 41.57 14.36 3.08
CA TRP A 259 41.91 15.74 3.41
C TRP A 259 41.63 16.12 4.87
N TRP A 260 40.85 15.30 5.58
CA TRP A 260 40.41 15.55 6.96
C TRP A 260 41.02 14.55 7.94
N LYS A 261 42.30 14.22 7.75
CA LYS A 261 43.09 13.44 8.72
C LYS A 261 43.56 14.28 9.89
#